data_AF-A0A059F3U8-F1
#
_entry.id   AF-A0A059F3U8-F1
#
_cell.length_a   1.000
_cell.length_b   1.000
_cell.length_c   1.000
_cell.angle_alpha   90.00
_cell.angle_beta   90.00
_cell.angle_gamma   90.00
#
_symmetry.space_group_name_H-M   'P 1'
#
loop_
_entity.id
_entity.type
_entity.pdbx_description
1 polymer ?
#
loop_
_entity_poly.entity_id
_entity_poly.type
_entity_poly.pdbx_seq_one_letter_code
_entity_poly.pdbx_strand_id
1 'polypeptide(L)' 'MGRIVRSCCILGGYDITTGECFFVQIENKTEELLVFFIRNFVRSSTLIVADCHASYRNLNIYG' A
#
# COMPACT_ATOMS: atom_id res chain seq x y z
N MET A 1 9.23 16.83 20.84
CA MET A 1 10.51 16.43 20.20
C MET A 1 10.18 15.60 18.97
N GLY A 2 10.60 16.02 17.79
CA GLY A 2 10.43 15.26 16.55
C GLY A 2 11.75 14.60 16.17
N ARG A 3 11.71 13.32 15.79
CA ARG A 3 12.85 12.59 15.23
C ARG A 3 12.56 12.31 13.76
N ILE A 4 13.50 12.65 12.88
CA ILE A 4 13.42 12.27 11.47
C ILE A 4 13.73 10.77 11.37
N VAL A 5 12.74 9.97 10.99
CA VAL A 5 12.90 8.55 10.70
C VAL A 5 13.29 8.41 9.23
N ARG A 6 14.57 8.15 8.97
CA ARG A 6 15.13 8.18 7.59
C ARG A 6 14.95 6.88 6.80
N SER A 7 14.56 5.78 7.44
CA SER A 7 14.67 4.45 6.84
C SER A 7 13.42 3.59 6.95
N CYS A 8 12.27 4.16 7.35
CA CYS A 8 11.03 3.41 7.45
C CYS A 8 10.13 3.72 6.25
N CYS A 9 9.77 2.70 5.47
CA CYS A 9 8.68 2.79 4.52
C CYS A 9 7.44 2.18 5.16
N ILE A 10 6.31 2.88 5.03
CA ILE A 10 5.00 2.40 5.46
C ILE A 10 4.15 2.24 4.20
N LEU A 11 3.53 1.06 4.05
CA LEU A 11 2.40 0.89 3.16
C LEU A 11 1.13 1.07 3.98
N GLY A 12 0.18 1.82 3.46
CA GLY A 12 -1.12 1.96 4.09
C GLY A 12 -2.21 2.16 3.07
N GLY A 13 -3.43 1.91 3.52
CA GLY A 13 -4.65 2.12 2.75
C GLY A 13 -5.74 2.67 3.65
N TYR A 14 -6.65 3.43 3.04
CA TYR A 14 -7.81 4.03 3.70
C TYR A 14 -9.05 3.74 2.86
N ASP A 15 -10.04 3.10 3.46
CA ASP A 15 -11.34 2.86 2.84
C ASP A 15 -12.22 4.10 3.03
N ILE A 16 -12.55 4.79 1.95
CA ILE A 16 -13.36 6.01 1.98
C ILE A 16 -14.82 5.77 2.36
N THR A 17 -15.29 4.52 2.27
CA THR A 17 -16.69 4.14 2.55
C THR A 17 -16.89 3.76 4.00
N THR A 18 -15.93 3.04 4.61
CA THR A 18 -16.02 2.58 6.00
C THR A 18 -15.21 3.45 6.97
N GLY A 19 -14.22 4.19 6.48
CA GLY A 19 -13.25 4.91 7.29
C GLY A 19 -12.17 4.02 7.91
N GLU A 20 -12.16 2.72 7.60
CA GLU A 20 -11.15 1.79 8.09
C GLU A 20 -9.80 2.02 7.39
N CYS A 21 -8.71 1.73 8.10
CA CYS A 21 -7.37 1.88 7.56
C CYS A 21 -6.41 0.80 8.07
N PHE A 22 -5.35 0.58 7.31
CA PHE A 22 -4.23 -0.25 7.73
C PHE A 22 -2.92 0.49 7.46
N PHE A 23 -1.91 0.19 8.28
CA PHE A 23 -0.55 0.67 8.11
C PHE A 23 0.40 -0.45 8.47
N VAL A 24 1.31 -0.79 7.56
CA VAL A 24 2.31 -1.83 7.74
C VAL A 24 3.67 -1.32 7.34
N GLN A 25 4.67 -1.60 8.18
CA GLN A 25 6.06 -1.31 7.85
C GLN A 25 6.54 -2.30 6.78
N ILE A 26 7.15 -1.76 5.73
CA ILE A 26 7.72 -2.54 4.63
C ILE A 26 9.21 -2.23 4.48
N GLU A 27 9.98 -3.26 4.16
CA GLU A 27 11.43 -3.13 4.00
C GLU A 27 11.81 -2.47 2.66
N ASN A 28 10.99 -2.68 1.63
CA ASN A 28 11.14 -2.08 0.31
C ASN A 28 9.77 -1.99 -0.38
N LYS A 29 9.73 -1.44 -1.61
CA LYS A 29 8.51 -1.27 -2.41
C LYS A 29 8.50 -2.17 -3.66
N THR A 30 8.96 -3.42 -3.56
CA THR A 30 8.88 -4.33 -4.71
C THR A 30 7.43 -4.71 -4.99
N GLU A 31 7.15 -5.04 -6.25
CA GLU A 31 5.82 -5.41 -6.72
C GLU A 31 5.26 -6.60 -5.93
N GLU A 32 6.09 -7.61 -5.65
CA GLU A 32 5.69 -8.82 -4.94
C GLU A 32 5.21 -8.52 -3.52
N LEU A 33 5.93 -7.65 -2.79
CA LEU A 33 5.56 -7.25 -1.43
C LEU A 33 4.29 -6.39 -1.43
N LEU A 34 4.17 -5.45 -2.38
CA LEU A 34 2.97 -4.63 -2.51
C LEU A 34 1.74 -5.50 -2.81
N VAL A 35 1.82 -6.40 -3.79
CA VAL A 35 0.75 -7.35 -4.13
C VAL A 35 0.38 -8.22 -2.93
N PHE A 36 1.39 -8.76 -2.22
CA PHE A 36 1.17 -9.59 -1.04
C PHE A 36 0.35 -8.83 0.01
N PHE A 37 0.78 -7.63 0.41
CA PHE A 37 0.07 -6.87 1.44
C PHE A 37 -1.30 -6.38 0.98
N ILE A 38 -1.43 -5.91 -0.26
CA ILE A 38 -2.71 -5.49 -0.83
C ILE A 38 -3.72 -6.64 -0.77
N ARG A 39 -3.34 -7.86 -1.17
CA ARG A 39 -4.24 -9.02 -1.12
C ARG A 39 -4.64 -9.45 0.29
N ASN A 40 -3.80 -9.18 1.29
CA ASN A 40 -4.09 -9.50 2.68
C ASN A 40 -5.01 -8.47 3.35
N PHE A 41 -4.90 -7.19 2.97
CA PHE A 41 -5.61 -6.09 3.66
C PHE A 41 -6.76 -5.49 2.86
N VAL A 42 -6.79 -5.66 1.54
CA VAL A 42 -7.80 -5.10 0.64
C VAL A 42 -8.71 -6.22 0.15
N ARG A 43 -10.02 -6.02 0.28
CA ARG A 43 -11.02 -6.98 -0.19
C ARG A 43 -10.93 -7.12 -1.71
N SER A 44 -11.14 -8.34 -2.22
CA SER A 44 -11.23 -8.58 -3.66
C SER A 44 -12.27 -7.66 -4.32
N SER A 45 -11.98 -7.25 -5.56
CA SER A 45 -12.84 -6.36 -6.35
C SER A 45 -12.99 -4.93 -5.81
N THR A 46 -12.09 -4.49 -4.92
CA THR A 46 -12.00 -3.10 -4.48
C THR A 46 -11.20 -2.27 -5.48
N LEU A 47 -11.71 -1.08 -5.85
CA LEU A 47 -10.93 -0.12 -6.64
C LEU A 47 -9.86 0.52 -5.76
N ILE A 48 -8.59 0.28 -6.09
CA ILE A 48 -7.45 0.91 -5.41
C ILE A 48 -7.05 2.15 -6.20
N VAL A 49 -7.01 3.30 -5.53
CA VAL A 49 -6.48 4.55 -6.09
C VAL A 49 -5.17 4.87 -5.38
N ALA A 50 -4.06 4.89 -6.13
CA ALA A 50 -2.72 5.20 -5.64
C ALA A 50 -2.08 6.30 -6.49
N ASP A 51 -0.97 6.87 -6.01
CA ASP A 51 -0.18 7.81 -6.79
C ASP A 51 0.53 7.11 -7.97
N CYS A 52 1.10 7.89 -8.90
CA CYS A 52 1.79 7.36 -10.08
C CYS A 52 3.21 6.85 -9.77
N HIS A 53 3.51 6.50 -8.52
CA HIS A 53 4.84 6.02 -8.14
C HIS A 53 5.19 4.72 -8.88
N ALA A 54 6.45 4.60 -9.32
CA ALA A 54 6.89 3.53 -10.22
C ALA A 54 6.64 2.11 -9.68
N SER A 55 6.67 1.93 -8.35
CA SER A 55 6.37 0.65 -7.70
C SER A 55 4.92 0.18 -7.88
N TYR A 56 4.00 1.05 -8.27
CA TYR A 56 2.61 0.71 -8.55
C TYR A 56 2.31 0.49 -10.04
N ARG A 57 3.29 0.71 -10.93
CA ARG A 57 3.08 0.79 -12.40
C ARG A 57 2.53 -0.50 -13.02
N ASN A 58 2.82 -1.65 -12.42
CA ASN A 58 2.38 -2.95 -12.92
C ASN A 58 1.24 -3.55 -12.09
N LEU A 59 0.75 -2.87 -11.04
CA LEU A 59 -0.28 -3.48 -10.21
C LEU A 59 -1.62 -3.69 -10.93
N ASN A 60 -1.86 -2.93 -11.99
CA ASN A 60 -3.03 -3.08 -12.85
C ASN A 60 -3.14 -4.45 -13.54
N ILE A 61 -2.05 -5.22 -13.66
CA ILE A 61 -2.11 -6.57 -14.24
C ILE A 61 -2.79 -7.57 -13.29
N TYR A 62 -3.01 -7.19 -12.03
CA TYR A 62 -3.61 -8.03 -11.00
C TYR A 62 -5.10 -7.79 -10.77
N GLY A 63 -5.73 -6.84 -11.48
CA GLY A 63 -7.17 -6.57 -11.42
C GLY A 63 -7.50 -5.11 -11.18
#